data_AF-A0A3A5V053-F1
#
_entry.id   AF-A0A3A5V053-F1
#
_cell.length_a   1.000
_cell.length_b   1.000
_cell.length_c   1.000
_cell.angle_alpha   90.00
_cell.angle_beta   90.00
_cell.angle_gamma   90.00
#
_symmetry.space_group_name_H-M   'P 1'
#
loop_
_entity.id
_entity.type
_entity.pdbx_description
1 polymer ?
#
loop_
_entity_poly.entity_id
_entity_poly.type
_entity_poly.pdbx_seq_one_letter_code
_entity_poly.pdbx_strand_id
1 'polypeptide(L)'
;MEDQRVYVDEIGRMYRIKEPIPLSEPPKGLRIARTSKPWSTYLRMLGTVIPAFFLMYVLLFLVIGLISLEPVTVLMSGLCSVPLVIFILSLHKPRLVHVQLAVPDEMGSEAHAISPGVSLRTPMKTKFSRFLVKDDSILDVPPNGQLWGIFSVVILVGASLSAMLYSEVESLEIIAVLAFILAGIPIWFVGFSLPVLAWWGTSNKLLGLATRRRDAEAWLMAGMASAFPAFIFNSLIAPELIPFDSEYWTEFSLLAVGAPLCEEIFKAMAVALFLPYIKGPKHGFQVGFTVGLGFALIENFQYIGFSLLGGPVGLSFTILVRGIGSIPGHAVWTGISGIAIGWAATDKELKAKLSWKARSVAISAIDIAEGIGIDTDGDGDLSGFDGLRPTMNEAMSHASKVKDESKPWLILGQEEYGGKPTESELVADNFSLTYEKLIHENRSGFRTPRGIAPALALSIAGHSFWNGSSFLSLSAAELLGLGEVGSTLAVFSWIFFLICSVLLVARGVIRGVNSLE
;
A
#
# COMPACT_ATOMS: atom_id res chain seq x y z
N MET A 1 -4.76 2.69 -51.18
CA MET A 1 -3.41 2.44 -51.74
C MET A 1 -2.63 3.71 -51.51
N GLU A 2 -2.11 3.90 -50.30
CA GLU A 2 -1.35 5.10 -49.92
C GLU A 2 0.15 4.82 -50.00
N ASP A 3 0.90 5.85 -50.36
CA ASP A 3 2.34 5.93 -50.67
C ASP A 3 3.25 5.02 -49.81
N GLN A 4 3.58 3.84 -50.32
CA GLN A 4 4.64 3.02 -49.72
C GLN A 4 5.93 3.19 -50.52
N ARG A 5 6.97 3.71 -49.87
CA ARG A 5 8.27 4.01 -50.48
C ARG A 5 8.93 2.72 -50.98
N VAL A 6 9.02 2.58 -52.31
CA VAL A 6 9.79 1.53 -52.98
C VAL A 6 11.18 2.08 -53.25
N TYR A 7 12.21 1.41 -52.72
CA TYR A 7 13.61 1.75 -52.96
C TYR A 7 14.17 0.85 -54.06
N VAL A 8 14.92 1.41 -55.01
CA VAL A 8 15.57 0.64 -56.09
C VAL A 8 17.07 0.74 -55.89
N ASP A 9 17.76 -0.40 -55.78
CA ASP A 9 19.23 -0.40 -55.68
C ASP A 9 19.91 -0.14 -57.04
N GLU A 10 21.24 0.04 -57.02
CA GLU A 10 22.06 0.28 -58.22
C GLU A 10 22.03 -0.87 -59.24
N ILE A 11 21.50 -2.04 -58.84
CA ILE A 11 21.39 -3.27 -59.66
C ILE A 11 19.93 -3.46 -60.14
N GLY A 12 19.03 -2.52 -59.84
CA GLY A 12 17.63 -2.54 -60.27
C GLY A 12 16.70 -3.40 -59.40
N ARG A 13 17.13 -3.84 -58.22
CA ARG A 13 16.30 -4.59 -57.27
C ARG A 13 15.38 -3.66 -56.51
N MET A 14 14.08 -3.96 -56.52
CA MET A 14 13.05 -3.21 -55.81
C MET A 14 12.87 -3.75 -54.38
N TYR A 15 13.05 -2.88 -53.40
CA TYR A 15 12.85 -3.14 -51.98
C TYR A 15 11.63 -2.36 -51.49
N ARG A 16 10.73 -3.06 -50.80
CA ARG A 16 9.59 -2.44 -50.13
C ARG A 16 9.91 -2.25 -48.66
N ILE A 17 9.98 -0.99 -48.22
CA ILE A 17 10.12 -0.69 -46.80
C ILE A 17 8.76 -0.95 -46.15
N LYS A 18 8.70 -1.96 -45.28
CA LYS A 18 7.51 -2.19 -44.47
C LYS A 18 7.49 -1.18 -43.34
N GLU A 19 6.37 -0.49 -43.17
CA GLU A 19 6.15 0.35 -42.01
C GLU A 19 5.77 -0.49 -40.79
N PRO A 20 6.14 -0.03 -39.57
CA PRO A 20 5.71 -0.70 -38.35
C PRO A 20 4.18 -0.70 -38.24
N ILE A 21 3.61 -1.85 -37.90
CA ILE A 21 2.16 -1.96 -37.67
C ILE A 21 1.74 -1.00 -36.53
N PRO A 22 0.59 -0.31 -36.64
CA PRO A 22 0.09 0.56 -35.58
C PRO A 22 -0.27 -0.23 -34.30
N LEU A 23 -0.40 0.48 -33.19
CA LEU A 23 -0.85 -0.12 -31.93
C LEU A 23 -2.33 -0.51 -32.03
N SER A 24 -2.66 -1.71 -31.57
CA SER A 24 -4.02 -2.21 -31.42
C SER A 24 -4.38 -2.39 -29.94
N GLU A 25 -5.67 -2.62 -29.66
CA GLU A 25 -6.09 -3.04 -28.32
C GLU A 25 -5.54 -4.45 -27.99
N PRO A 26 -5.17 -4.71 -26.73
CA PRO A 26 -4.72 -6.02 -26.30
C PRO A 26 -5.90 -7.03 -26.31
N PRO A 27 -5.66 -8.30 -26.68
CA PRO A 27 -6.71 -9.32 -26.62
C PRO A 27 -7.16 -9.58 -25.18
N LYS A 28 -8.47 -9.80 -24.97
CA LYS A 28 -9.12 -9.88 -23.65
C LYS A 28 -8.54 -10.92 -22.69
N GLY A 29 -7.79 -11.91 -23.18
CA GLY A 29 -7.19 -12.99 -22.39
C GLY A 29 -5.66 -12.95 -22.30
N LEU A 30 -5.00 -11.88 -22.74
CA LEU A 30 -3.54 -11.83 -22.74
C LEU A 30 -2.96 -11.92 -21.32
N ARG A 31 -2.13 -12.94 -21.08
CA ARG A 31 -1.38 -13.10 -19.83
C ARG A 31 0.11 -12.92 -20.10
N ILE A 32 0.72 -12.01 -19.35
CA ILE A 32 2.15 -11.73 -19.44
C ILE A 32 2.81 -12.29 -18.18
N ALA A 33 3.66 -13.30 -18.35
CA ALA A 33 4.49 -13.82 -17.27
C ALA A 33 5.70 -12.91 -17.05
N ARG A 34 6.13 -12.73 -15.81
CA ARG A 34 7.30 -11.92 -15.44
C ARG A 34 8.14 -12.66 -14.42
N THR A 35 9.44 -12.40 -14.44
CA THR A 35 10.35 -12.78 -13.36
C THR A 35 10.03 -11.99 -12.08
N SER A 36 9.94 -12.69 -10.95
CA SER A 36 9.72 -12.08 -9.63
C SER A 36 10.91 -11.20 -9.26
N LYS A 37 10.64 -10.00 -8.73
CA LYS A 37 11.67 -9.06 -8.25
C LYS A 37 11.23 -8.50 -6.89
N PRO A 38 11.16 -9.32 -5.84
CA PRO A 38 10.49 -8.97 -4.59
C PRO A 38 11.16 -7.78 -3.88
N TRP A 39 12.48 -7.72 -3.89
CA TRP A 39 13.26 -6.63 -3.28
C TRP A 39 13.10 -5.28 -3.98
N SER A 40 12.64 -5.27 -5.25
CA SER A 40 12.31 -4.01 -5.92
C SER A 40 11.09 -3.33 -5.28
N THR A 41 10.17 -4.10 -4.71
CA THR A 41 9.03 -3.56 -3.96
C THR A 41 9.50 -2.88 -2.68
N TYR A 42 10.43 -3.50 -1.94
CA TYR A 42 11.06 -2.91 -0.75
C TYR A 42 11.72 -1.56 -1.06
N LEU A 43 12.57 -1.49 -2.09
CA LEU A 43 13.28 -0.26 -2.43
C LEU A 43 12.35 0.87 -2.87
N ARG A 44 11.24 0.56 -3.55
CA ARG A 44 10.26 1.59 -3.93
C ARG A 44 9.44 2.08 -2.74
N MET A 45 9.07 1.19 -1.85
CA MET A 45 8.42 1.56 -0.59
C MET A 45 9.31 2.51 0.20
N LEU A 46 10.60 2.18 0.36
CA LEU A 46 11.59 3.08 0.99
C LEU A 46 11.71 4.42 0.25
N GLY A 47 11.82 4.37 -1.09
CA GLY A 47 11.87 5.57 -1.91
C GLY A 47 10.63 6.46 -1.76
N THR A 48 9.51 5.94 -1.28
CA THR A 48 8.26 6.68 -1.09
C THR A 48 8.09 7.21 0.32
N VAL A 49 8.37 6.38 1.34
CA VAL A 49 8.16 6.76 2.74
C VAL A 49 9.11 7.87 3.19
N ILE A 50 10.37 7.85 2.76
CA ILE A 50 11.38 8.85 3.14
C ILE A 50 10.95 10.26 2.70
N PRO A 51 10.68 10.53 1.40
CA PRO A 51 10.22 11.85 0.98
C PRO A 51 8.83 12.18 1.53
N ALA A 52 7.93 11.20 1.72
CA ALA A 52 6.62 11.45 2.31
C ALA A 52 6.73 11.93 3.77
N PHE A 53 7.65 11.36 4.54
CA PHE A 53 7.95 11.80 5.91
C PHE A 53 8.43 13.25 5.94
N PHE A 54 9.44 13.60 5.13
CA PHE A 54 9.93 14.98 5.07
C PHE A 54 8.86 15.94 4.54
N LEU A 55 8.05 15.51 3.57
CA LEU A 55 6.94 16.30 3.04
C LEU A 55 5.93 16.61 4.15
N MET A 56 5.61 15.64 5.01
CA MET A 56 4.70 15.84 6.16
C MET A 56 5.19 16.97 7.08
N TYR A 57 6.48 16.98 7.43
CA TYR A 57 7.06 18.02 8.30
C TYR A 57 7.14 19.39 7.61
N VAL A 58 7.55 19.42 6.35
CA VAL A 58 7.58 20.66 5.58
C VAL A 58 6.18 21.26 5.44
N LEU A 59 5.16 20.43 5.22
CA LEU A 59 3.77 20.88 5.19
C LEU A 59 3.27 21.33 6.58
N LEU A 60 3.72 20.71 7.68
CA LEU A 60 3.44 21.22 9.02
C LEU A 60 4.02 22.64 9.20
N PHE A 61 5.29 22.85 8.86
CA PHE A 61 5.90 24.19 8.94
C PHE A 61 5.20 25.20 8.03
N LEU A 62 4.68 24.77 6.88
CA LEU A 62 3.85 25.61 6.03
C LEU A 62 2.57 26.04 6.76
N VAL A 63 1.88 25.11 7.41
CA VAL A 63 0.65 25.41 8.18
C VAL A 63 0.96 26.32 9.37
N ILE A 64 2.01 26.03 10.14
CA ILE A 64 2.45 26.88 11.26
C ILE A 64 2.81 28.29 10.77
N GLY A 65 3.57 28.39 9.68
CA GLY A 65 3.93 29.68 9.07
C GLY A 65 2.71 30.47 8.61
N LEU A 66 1.67 29.79 8.09
CA LEU A 66 0.40 30.44 7.72
C LEU A 66 -0.37 30.94 8.95
N ILE A 67 -0.44 30.14 10.02
CA ILE A 67 -1.12 30.52 11.28
C ILE A 67 -0.40 31.69 11.95
N SER A 68 0.93 31.64 12.01
CA SER A 68 1.77 32.68 12.62
C SER A 68 1.99 33.89 11.71
N LEU A 69 1.46 33.88 10.48
CA LEU A 69 1.65 34.92 9.47
C LEU A 69 3.12 35.22 9.16
N GLU A 70 3.97 34.19 9.14
CA GLU A 70 5.40 34.29 8.84
C GLU A 70 5.71 33.99 7.36
N PRO A 71 5.86 35.01 6.49
CA PRO A 71 5.98 34.79 5.05
C PRO A 71 7.24 34.02 4.65
N VAL A 72 8.33 34.15 5.41
CA VAL A 72 9.59 33.44 5.14
C VAL A 72 9.41 31.94 5.35
N THR A 73 8.79 31.54 6.46
CA THR A 73 8.50 30.13 6.79
C THR A 73 7.56 29.51 5.75
N VAL A 74 6.54 30.26 5.31
CA VAL A 74 5.61 29.82 4.24
C VAL A 74 6.34 29.63 2.91
N LEU A 75 7.14 30.61 2.48
CA LEU A 75 7.86 30.56 1.21
C LEU A 75 8.86 29.39 1.19
N MET A 76 9.68 29.26 2.23
CA MET A 76 10.69 28.20 2.32
C MET A 76 10.05 26.82 2.37
N SER A 77 8.98 26.65 3.16
CA SER A 77 8.24 25.40 3.24
C SER A 77 7.58 25.05 1.90
N GLY A 78 7.00 26.04 1.22
CA GLY A 78 6.44 25.88 -0.12
C GLY A 78 7.49 25.38 -1.11
N LEU A 79 8.64 26.06 -1.19
CA LEU A 79 9.73 25.69 -2.09
C LEU A 79 10.31 24.29 -1.80
N CYS A 80 10.43 23.90 -0.52
CA CYS A 80 10.91 22.58 -0.13
C CYS A 80 9.90 21.45 -0.41
N SER A 81 8.59 21.75 -0.42
CA SER A 81 7.54 20.74 -0.64
C SER A 81 7.46 20.26 -2.11
N VAL A 82 7.65 21.18 -3.06
CA VAL A 82 7.53 20.92 -4.51
C VAL A 82 8.45 19.78 -4.99
N PRO A 83 9.77 19.78 -4.74
CA PRO A 83 10.64 18.70 -5.21
C PRO A 83 10.28 17.35 -4.58
N LEU A 84 9.82 17.31 -3.34
CA LEU A 84 9.38 16.07 -2.66
C LEU A 84 8.12 15.49 -3.32
N VAL A 85 7.13 16.34 -3.62
CA VAL A 85 5.92 15.93 -4.35
C VAL A 85 6.27 15.41 -5.74
N ILE A 86 7.09 16.14 -6.50
CA ILE A 86 7.54 15.72 -7.83
C ILE A 86 8.26 14.38 -7.77
N PHE A 87 9.13 14.18 -6.77
CA PHE A 87 9.87 12.94 -6.59
C PHE A 87 8.92 11.77 -6.29
N ILE A 88 7.97 11.92 -5.36
CA ILE A 88 6.96 10.89 -5.05
C ILE A 88 6.13 10.53 -6.29
N LEU A 89 5.65 11.53 -7.03
CA LEU A 89 4.89 11.31 -8.26
C LEU A 89 5.73 10.59 -9.33
N SER A 90 7.03 10.91 -9.43
CA SER A 90 7.94 10.27 -10.38
C SER A 90 8.13 8.76 -10.14
N LEU A 91 8.11 8.33 -8.87
CA LEU A 91 8.28 6.93 -8.48
C LEU A 91 7.07 6.05 -8.84
N HIS A 92 5.88 6.67 -8.91
CA HIS A 92 4.59 5.99 -9.12
C HIS A 92 4.04 6.17 -10.53
N LYS A 93 4.84 6.68 -11.47
CA LYS A 93 4.44 6.76 -12.88
C LYS A 93 4.06 5.37 -13.41
N PRO A 94 2.91 5.24 -14.10
CA PRO A 94 2.47 3.97 -14.64
C PRO A 94 3.49 3.49 -15.68
N ARG A 95 4.00 2.27 -15.49
CA ARG A 95 4.89 1.67 -16.48
C ARG A 95 4.05 1.04 -17.58
N LEU A 96 4.35 1.41 -18.82
CA LEU A 96 3.73 0.85 -20.00
C LEU A 96 4.67 -0.20 -20.59
N VAL A 97 4.12 -1.37 -20.89
CA VAL A 97 4.82 -2.48 -21.53
C VAL A 97 4.34 -2.55 -22.96
N HIS A 98 5.24 -2.31 -23.90
CA HIS A 98 5.00 -2.56 -25.30
C HIS A 98 5.19 -4.04 -25.59
N VAL A 99 4.11 -4.73 -25.95
CA VAL A 99 4.12 -6.15 -26.22
C VAL A 99 3.95 -6.36 -27.71
N GLN A 100 4.76 -7.26 -28.25
CA GLN A 100 4.80 -7.62 -29.65
C GLN A 100 4.50 -9.11 -29.74
N LEU A 101 3.40 -9.45 -30.40
CA LEU A 101 2.92 -10.82 -30.52
C LEU A 101 3.00 -11.25 -31.98
N ALA A 102 3.74 -12.32 -32.25
CA ALA A 102 3.79 -12.98 -33.55
C ALA A 102 3.09 -14.34 -33.40
N VAL A 103 1.96 -14.53 -34.07
CA VAL A 103 1.20 -15.79 -34.05
C VAL A 103 1.32 -16.46 -35.41
N PRO A 104 1.56 -17.77 -35.51
CA PRO A 104 1.52 -18.50 -36.78
C PRO A 104 0.20 -18.25 -37.52
N ASP A 105 0.29 -17.85 -38.79
CA ASP A 105 -0.87 -17.56 -39.63
C ASP A 105 -0.46 -17.78 -41.09
N GLU A 106 -1.17 -18.65 -41.81
CA GLU A 106 -0.88 -18.96 -43.21
C GLU A 106 -1.05 -17.75 -44.14
N MET A 107 -1.93 -16.80 -43.76
CA MET A 107 -2.11 -15.52 -44.45
C MET A 107 -1.12 -14.44 -43.98
N GLY A 108 -0.24 -14.77 -43.02
CA GLY A 108 0.74 -13.86 -42.46
C GLY A 108 1.95 -13.60 -43.36
N SER A 109 2.97 -12.96 -42.79
CA SER A 109 4.25 -12.70 -43.46
C SER A 109 5.41 -13.24 -42.63
N GLU A 110 6.53 -13.54 -43.28
CA GLU A 110 7.78 -13.93 -42.61
C GLU A 110 8.61 -12.72 -42.16
N ALA A 111 8.34 -11.51 -42.69
CA ALA A 111 9.12 -10.32 -42.39
C ALA A 111 8.22 -9.21 -41.82
N HIS A 112 8.54 -8.72 -40.63
CA HIS A 112 7.79 -7.70 -39.90
C HIS A 112 8.68 -6.52 -39.53
N ALA A 113 8.17 -5.30 -39.66
CA ALA A 113 8.86 -4.11 -39.18
C ALA A 113 8.50 -3.84 -37.72
N ILE A 114 9.50 -3.71 -36.85
CA ILE A 114 9.32 -3.45 -35.41
C ILE A 114 9.48 -1.96 -35.12
N SER A 115 10.59 -1.39 -35.57
CA SER A 115 11.03 -0.01 -35.34
C SER A 115 11.64 0.53 -36.64
N PRO A 116 11.82 1.85 -36.80
CA PRO A 116 12.58 2.39 -37.93
C PRO A 116 13.95 1.70 -38.04
N GLY A 117 14.18 0.99 -39.14
CA GLY A 117 15.43 0.26 -39.40
C GLY A 117 15.58 -1.12 -38.75
N VAL A 118 14.58 -1.64 -38.01
CA VAL A 118 14.63 -2.97 -37.38
C VAL A 118 13.50 -3.86 -37.89
N SER A 119 13.87 -5.01 -38.46
CA SER A 119 12.92 -6.04 -38.94
C SER A 119 13.08 -7.35 -38.20
N LEU A 120 11.95 -7.98 -37.84
CA LEU A 120 11.87 -9.35 -37.37
C LEU A 120 11.61 -10.28 -38.55
N ARG A 121 12.44 -11.31 -38.71
CA ARG A 121 12.17 -12.41 -39.65
C ARG A 121 11.78 -13.66 -38.87
N THR A 122 10.61 -14.21 -39.13
CA THR A 122 10.12 -15.46 -38.53
C THR A 122 10.37 -16.64 -39.47
N PRO A 123 10.63 -17.86 -38.94
CA PRO A 123 10.89 -19.05 -39.75
C PRO A 123 9.64 -19.59 -40.48
N MET A 124 8.46 -19.09 -40.12
CA MET A 124 7.17 -19.40 -40.74
C MET A 124 6.36 -18.11 -40.89
N LYS A 125 5.31 -18.13 -41.70
CA LYS A 125 4.39 -17.00 -41.83
C LYS A 125 3.68 -16.75 -40.51
N THR A 126 3.73 -15.49 -40.06
CA THR A 126 3.10 -15.07 -38.81
C THR A 126 2.29 -13.79 -39.02
N LYS A 127 1.24 -13.62 -38.23
CA LYS A 127 0.55 -12.36 -38.02
C LYS A 127 1.19 -11.63 -36.86
N PHE A 128 1.68 -10.42 -37.11
CA PHE A 128 2.32 -9.59 -36.10
C PHE A 128 1.33 -8.57 -35.56
N SER A 129 1.31 -8.40 -34.24
CA SER A 129 0.42 -7.46 -33.56
C SER A 129 1.18 -6.76 -32.43
N ARG A 130 0.87 -5.49 -32.24
CA ARG A 130 1.55 -4.63 -31.27
C ARG A 130 0.51 -3.95 -30.42
N PHE A 131 0.71 -3.97 -29.12
CA PHE A 131 -0.21 -3.34 -28.20
C PHE A 131 0.56 -2.83 -26.97
N LEU A 132 -0.05 -1.84 -26.32
CA LEU A 132 0.52 -1.17 -25.16
C LEU A 132 -0.30 -1.53 -23.94
N VAL A 133 0.30 -2.25 -23.00
CA VAL A 133 -0.37 -2.74 -21.79
C VAL A 133 0.21 -2.02 -20.57
N LYS A 134 -0.65 -1.69 -19.61
CA LYS A 134 -0.20 -1.20 -18.30
C LYS A 134 0.46 -2.36 -17.51
N ASP A 135 1.53 -2.09 -16.77
CA ASP A 135 2.16 -3.06 -15.86
C ASP A 135 1.24 -3.34 -14.66
N ASP A 136 0.28 -4.25 -14.85
CA ASP A 136 -0.65 -4.76 -13.82
C ASP A 136 -0.06 -6.00 -13.11
N SER A 137 1.24 -6.00 -12.82
CA SER A 137 1.88 -7.10 -12.08
C SER A 137 1.27 -7.29 -10.69
N ILE A 138 1.19 -8.55 -10.27
CA ILE A 138 0.77 -8.91 -8.91
C ILE A 138 1.84 -8.45 -7.92
N LEU A 139 1.41 -8.02 -6.74
CA LEU A 139 2.30 -7.66 -5.65
C LEU A 139 3.21 -8.85 -5.30
N ASP A 140 4.50 -8.61 -5.42
CA ASP A 140 5.56 -9.58 -5.13
C ASP A 140 6.40 -9.01 -3.98
N VAL A 141 6.44 -9.74 -2.86
CA VAL A 141 7.12 -9.36 -1.62
C VAL A 141 8.16 -10.41 -1.25
N PRO A 142 9.27 -10.03 -0.58
CA PRO A 142 10.28 -11.00 -0.20
C PRO A 142 9.71 -12.10 0.70
N PRO A 143 10.29 -13.31 0.67
CA PRO A 143 9.84 -14.41 1.52
C PRO A 143 9.82 -14.00 3.00
N ASN A 144 8.68 -14.20 3.68
CA ASN A 144 8.51 -13.79 5.07
C ASN A 144 9.61 -14.33 6.02
N GLY A 145 10.12 -15.54 5.76
CA GLY A 145 11.21 -16.11 6.56
C GLY A 145 12.52 -15.31 6.46
N GLN A 146 12.83 -14.76 5.28
CA GLN A 146 14.01 -13.91 5.09
C GLN A 146 13.82 -12.55 5.79
N LEU A 147 12.63 -11.96 5.69
CA LEU A 147 12.31 -10.68 6.34
C LEU A 147 12.43 -10.78 7.87
N TRP A 148 11.81 -11.79 8.48
CA TRP A 148 11.91 -12.03 9.93
C TRP A 148 13.31 -12.48 10.37
N GLY A 149 14.05 -13.17 9.50
CA GLY A 149 15.44 -13.53 9.75
C GLY A 149 16.34 -12.30 9.87
N ILE A 150 16.28 -11.39 8.89
CA ILE A 150 17.05 -10.14 8.91
C ILE A 150 16.65 -9.28 10.11
N PHE A 151 15.34 -9.16 10.38
CA PHE A 151 14.84 -8.43 11.54
C PHE A 151 15.39 -8.99 12.87
N SER A 152 15.36 -10.32 13.03
CA SER A 152 15.92 -11.00 14.21
C SER A 152 17.41 -10.72 14.39
N VAL A 153 18.19 -10.74 13.30
CA VAL A 153 19.62 -10.41 13.34
C VAL A 153 19.84 -8.97 13.79
N VAL A 154 19.04 -8.01 13.30
CA VAL A 154 19.14 -6.60 13.71
C VAL A 154 18.83 -6.42 15.20
N ILE A 155 17.79 -7.08 15.72
CA ILE A 155 17.50 -7.07 17.16
C ILE A 155 18.64 -7.67 17.97
N LEU A 156 19.22 -8.80 17.53
CA LEU A 156 20.34 -9.43 18.22
C LEU A 156 21.60 -8.55 18.22
N VAL A 157 21.90 -7.87 17.11
CA VAL A 157 23.00 -6.91 17.03
C VAL A 157 22.75 -5.75 17.99
N GLY A 158 21.55 -5.17 17.99
CA GLY A 158 21.20 -4.09 18.91
C GLY A 158 21.27 -4.49 20.39
N ALA A 159 20.79 -5.70 20.72
CA ALA A 159 20.89 -6.28 22.06
C ALA A 159 22.34 -6.55 22.47
N SER A 160 23.19 -7.00 21.53
CA SER A 160 24.62 -7.22 21.78
C SER A 160 25.34 -5.90 22.05
N LEU A 161 25.08 -4.85 21.25
CA LEU A 161 25.61 -3.51 21.49
C LEU A 161 25.14 -2.95 22.84
N SER A 162 23.88 -3.20 23.20
CA SER A 162 23.33 -2.84 24.50
C SER A 162 24.03 -3.54 25.66
N ALA A 163 24.29 -4.86 25.53
CA ALA A 163 25.01 -5.63 26.55
C ALA A 163 26.47 -5.19 26.68
N MET A 164 27.12 -4.86 25.56
CA MET A 164 28.49 -4.33 25.57
C MET A 164 28.57 -2.95 26.23
N LEU A 165 27.54 -2.12 26.08
CA LEU A 165 27.46 -0.79 26.69
C LEU A 165 27.38 -0.86 28.23
N TYR A 166 26.70 -1.88 28.78
CA TYR A 166 26.59 -2.10 30.23
C TYR A 166 27.66 -3.03 30.81
N SER A 167 28.65 -3.42 30.00
CA SER A 167 29.78 -4.22 30.48
C SER A 167 30.68 -3.38 31.40
N GLU A 168 31.23 -3.99 32.45
CA GLU A 168 32.24 -3.34 33.32
C GLU A 168 33.59 -3.10 32.62
N VAL A 169 33.73 -3.54 31.36
CA VAL A 169 34.95 -3.43 30.56
C VAL A 169 34.90 -2.18 29.68
N GLU A 170 35.68 -1.16 30.03
CA GLU A 170 35.75 0.15 29.34
C GLU A 170 36.03 0.02 27.81
N SER A 171 36.88 -0.92 27.39
CA SER A 171 37.16 -1.13 25.97
C SER A 171 35.94 -1.63 25.18
N LEU A 172 35.05 -2.42 25.80
CA LEU A 172 33.82 -2.89 25.17
C LEU A 172 32.79 -1.77 25.03
N GLU A 173 32.73 -0.86 26.01
CA GLU A 173 31.87 0.32 25.98
C GLU A 173 32.24 1.23 24.79
N ILE A 174 33.52 1.56 24.64
CA ILE A 174 34.02 2.40 23.53
C ILE A 174 33.71 1.74 22.18
N ILE A 175 33.95 0.44 22.05
CA ILE A 175 33.63 -0.31 20.82
C ILE A 175 32.12 -0.27 20.54
N ALA A 176 31.28 -0.42 21.57
CA ALA A 176 29.82 -0.40 21.41
C ALA A 176 29.33 0.97 20.91
N VAL A 177 29.85 2.07 21.48
CA VAL A 177 29.51 3.43 21.05
C VAL A 177 29.93 3.67 19.61
N LEU A 178 31.17 3.33 19.23
CA LEU A 178 31.66 3.48 17.86
C LEU A 178 30.86 2.63 16.86
N ALA A 179 30.58 1.37 17.22
CA ALA A 179 29.77 0.48 16.39
C ALA A 179 28.33 1.00 16.25
N PHE A 180 27.75 1.57 17.30
CA PHE A 180 26.41 2.16 17.25
C PHE A 180 26.37 3.41 16.36
N ILE A 181 27.37 4.28 16.39
CA ILE A 181 27.45 5.44 15.50
C ILE A 181 27.47 5.00 14.03
N LEU A 182 28.16 3.91 13.70
CA LEU A 182 28.25 3.37 12.35
C LEU A 182 26.98 2.60 11.93
N ALA A 183 26.43 1.78 12.82
CA ALA A 183 25.35 0.84 12.51
C ALA A 183 23.94 1.37 12.84
N GLY A 184 23.82 2.44 13.63
CA GLY A 184 22.54 2.96 14.12
C GLY A 184 21.59 3.35 12.99
N ILE A 185 22.09 4.08 11.98
CA ILE A 185 21.29 4.46 10.81
C ILE A 185 20.82 3.20 10.03
N PRO A 186 21.70 2.26 9.62
CA PRO A 186 21.25 1.00 9.01
C PRO A 186 20.23 0.22 9.85
N ILE A 187 20.44 0.10 11.16
CA ILE A 187 19.54 -0.58 12.10
C ILE A 187 18.18 0.10 12.11
N TRP A 188 18.14 1.44 12.17
CA TRP A 188 16.91 2.21 12.10
C TRP A 188 16.16 1.96 10.80
N PHE A 189 16.83 2.07 9.65
CA PHE A 189 16.22 1.84 8.32
C PHE A 189 15.58 0.45 8.20
N VAL A 190 16.29 -0.57 8.69
CA VAL A 190 15.79 -1.93 8.69
C VAL A 190 14.64 -2.11 9.68
N GLY A 191 14.79 -1.55 10.89
CA GLY A 191 13.85 -1.69 12.00
C GLY A 191 12.48 -1.09 11.70
N PHE A 192 12.41 0.08 11.06
CA PHE A 192 11.11 0.71 10.75
C PHE A 192 10.39 0.06 9.55
N SER A 193 11.13 -0.51 8.60
CA SER A 193 10.59 -0.85 7.28
C SER A 193 10.36 -2.35 7.05
N LEU A 194 11.25 -3.24 7.51
CA LEU A 194 11.12 -4.69 7.25
C LEU A 194 9.89 -5.32 7.90
N PRO A 195 9.53 -5.01 9.17
CA PRO A 195 8.37 -5.62 9.79
C PRO A 195 7.07 -5.29 9.04
N VAL A 196 6.96 -4.08 8.50
CA VAL A 196 5.79 -3.68 7.69
C VAL A 196 5.61 -4.61 6.49
N LEU A 197 6.69 -4.92 5.77
CA LEU A 197 6.63 -5.86 4.65
C LEU A 197 6.38 -7.29 5.08
N ALA A 198 6.92 -7.70 6.22
CA ALA A 198 6.68 -9.03 6.77
C ALA A 198 5.19 -9.22 7.14
N TRP A 199 4.57 -8.19 7.72
CA TRP A 199 3.13 -8.17 8.00
C TRP A 199 2.30 -8.08 6.72
N TRP A 200 2.74 -7.29 5.73
CA TRP A 200 2.07 -7.18 4.44
C TRP A 200 2.03 -8.51 3.70
N GLY A 201 3.19 -9.19 3.60
CA GLY A 201 3.31 -10.52 2.99
C GLY A 201 2.54 -11.60 3.74
N THR A 202 2.54 -11.55 5.08
CA THR A 202 1.72 -12.44 5.91
C THR A 202 0.24 -12.26 5.64
N SER A 203 -0.25 -11.02 5.62
CA SER A 203 -1.66 -10.72 5.35
C SER A 203 -2.08 -11.16 3.95
N ASN A 204 -1.28 -10.87 2.92
CA ASN A 204 -1.56 -11.27 1.54
C ASN A 204 -1.65 -12.80 1.40
N LYS A 205 -0.73 -13.53 2.03
CA LYS A 205 -0.74 -15.00 2.06
C LYS A 205 -1.96 -15.57 2.78
N LEU A 206 -2.35 -14.98 3.92
CA LEU A 206 -3.48 -15.46 4.71
C LEU A 206 -4.84 -15.12 4.07
N LEU A 207 -4.97 -14.00 3.36
CA LEU A 207 -6.19 -13.62 2.68
C LEU A 207 -6.36 -14.34 1.33
N GLY A 208 -5.26 -14.69 0.65
CA GLY A 208 -5.28 -15.38 -0.63
C GLY A 208 -5.87 -14.54 -1.78
N LEU A 209 -5.80 -13.21 -1.67
CA LEU A 209 -6.30 -12.29 -2.70
C LEU A 209 -5.16 -11.86 -3.63
N ALA A 210 -5.33 -12.10 -4.93
CA ALA A 210 -4.41 -11.58 -5.94
C ALA A 210 -4.54 -10.06 -6.03
N THR A 211 -3.51 -9.36 -5.57
CA THR A 211 -3.51 -7.89 -5.47
C THR A 211 -2.56 -7.32 -6.49
N ARG A 212 -3.01 -6.33 -7.28
CA ARG A 212 -2.13 -5.62 -8.20
C ARG A 212 -1.17 -4.75 -7.39
N ARG A 213 0.11 -4.76 -7.76
CA ARG A 213 1.16 -3.99 -7.10
C ARG A 213 0.78 -2.51 -6.96
N ARG A 214 0.31 -1.89 -8.06
CA ARG A 214 -0.07 -0.46 -8.08
C ARG A 214 -1.19 -0.13 -7.10
N ASP A 215 -2.17 -1.01 -6.95
CA ASP A 215 -3.31 -0.78 -6.06
C ASP A 215 -2.83 -0.89 -4.61
N ALA A 216 -1.98 -1.89 -4.33
CA ALA A 216 -1.37 -2.09 -3.04
C ALA A 216 -0.45 -0.92 -2.62
N GLU A 217 0.39 -0.42 -3.54
CA GLU A 217 1.23 0.77 -3.32
C GLU A 217 0.36 2.04 -3.10
N ALA A 218 -0.74 2.20 -3.83
CA ALA A 218 -1.68 3.31 -3.64
C ALA A 218 -2.36 3.30 -2.27
N TRP A 219 -2.79 2.12 -1.78
CA TRP A 219 -3.36 1.99 -0.44
C TRP A 219 -2.33 2.30 0.65
N LEU A 220 -1.08 1.85 0.47
CA LEU A 220 0.01 2.15 1.39
C LEU A 220 0.30 3.66 1.43
N MET A 221 0.37 4.32 0.27
CA MET A 221 0.54 5.78 0.18
C MET A 221 -0.63 6.55 0.81
N ALA A 222 -1.87 6.09 0.64
CA ALA A 222 -3.02 6.71 1.28
C ALA A 222 -2.93 6.63 2.81
N GLY A 223 -2.38 5.53 3.33
CA GLY A 223 -1.99 5.39 4.74
C GLY A 223 -0.99 6.45 5.17
N MET A 224 0.12 6.60 4.43
CA MET A 224 1.13 7.63 4.72
C MET A 224 0.53 9.04 4.66
N ALA A 225 -0.29 9.33 3.66
CA ALA A 225 -0.95 10.62 3.48
C ALA A 225 -1.95 10.93 4.61
N SER A 226 -2.63 9.91 5.15
CA SER A 226 -3.55 10.08 6.28
C SER A 226 -2.85 10.46 7.59
N ALA A 227 -1.54 10.23 7.71
CA ALA A 227 -0.75 10.68 8.84
C ALA A 227 -0.63 12.21 8.91
N PHE A 228 -0.64 12.91 7.77
CA PHE A 228 -0.49 14.37 7.76
C PHE A 228 -1.63 15.12 8.47
N PRO A 229 -2.92 14.94 8.12
CA PRO A 229 -3.99 15.60 8.85
C PRO A 229 -4.07 15.11 10.30
N ALA A 230 -3.81 13.83 10.57
CA ALA A 230 -3.76 13.33 11.95
C ALA A 230 -2.68 14.04 12.77
N PHE A 231 -1.50 14.25 12.19
CA PHE A 231 -0.39 14.94 12.82
C PHE A 231 -0.69 16.42 13.10
N ILE A 232 -1.35 17.13 12.17
CA ILE A 232 -1.83 18.51 12.39
C ILE A 232 -2.79 18.54 13.58
N PHE A 233 -3.80 17.67 13.58
CA PHE A 233 -4.79 17.64 14.65
C PHE A 233 -4.13 17.31 16.00
N ASN A 234 -3.27 16.30 16.06
CA ASN A 234 -2.61 15.88 17.28
C ASN A 234 -1.63 16.93 17.83
N SER A 235 -1.00 17.72 16.95
CA SER A 235 0.03 18.69 17.36
C SER A 235 -0.51 20.09 17.64
N LEU A 236 -1.58 20.51 16.94
CA LEU A 236 -2.07 21.90 16.99
C LEU A 236 -3.48 22.02 17.59
N ILE A 237 -4.34 21.02 17.43
CA ILE A 237 -5.76 21.12 17.82
C ILE A 237 -6.01 20.38 19.13
N ALA A 238 -5.54 19.14 19.25
CA ALA A 238 -5.78 18.31 20.42
C ALA A 238 -5.24 18.92 21.73
N PRO A 239 -4.05 19.56 21.77
CA PRO A 239 -3.55 20.19 23.00
C PRO A 239 -4.46 21.31 23.51
N GLU A 240 -5.03 22.10 22.59
CA GLU A 240 -5.92 23.23 22.92
C GLU A 240 -7.30 22.77 23.44
N LEU A 241 -7.69 21.52 23.16
CA LEU A 241 -8.98 20.96 23.59
C LEU A 241 -8.91 20.25 24.95
N ILE A 242 -7.72 20.00 25.48
CA ILE A 242 -7.53 19.23 26.70
C ILE A 242 -7.48 20.17 27.91
N PRO A 243 -8.44 20.06 28.86
CA PRO A 243 -8.60 21.04 29.94
C PRO A 243 -7.75 20.73 31.19
N PHE A 244 -6.70 19.90 31.09
CA PHE A 244 -5.92 19.48 32.25
C PHE A 244 -4.76 20.44 32.52
N ASP A 245 -4.66 20.93 33.75
CA ASP A 245 -3.53 21.74 34.21
C ASP A 245 -2.25 20.92 34.50
N SER A 246 -2.39 19.59 34.61
CA SER A 246 -1.28 18.67 34.90
C SER A 246 -0.64 18.15 33.62
N GLU A 247 0.66 18.37 33.45
CA GLU A 247 1.47 17.87 32.33
C GLU A 247 1.26 16.37 32.10
N TYR A 248 1.32 15.56 33.16
CA TYR A 248 1.12 14.10 33.10
C TYR A 248 -0.24 13.71 32.50
N TRP A 249 -1.32 14.34 32.95
CA TRP A 249 -2.68 14.03 32.46
C TRP A 249 -2.93 14.58 31.06
N THR A 250 -2.27 15.68 30.70
CA THR A 250 -2.29 16.22 29.34
C THR A 250 -1.60 15.28 28.36
N GLU A 251 -0.38 14.82 28.68
CA GLU A 251 0.35 13.83 27.86
C GLU A 251 -0.42 12.52 27.73
N PHE A 252 -0.94 11.99 28.85
CA PHE A 252 -1.78 10.79 28.83
C PHE A 252 -2.98 10.97 27.91
N SER A 253 -3.68 12.10 27.99
CA SER A 253 -4.90 12.34 27.19
C SER A 253 -4.59 12.51 25.71
N LEU A 254 -3.49 13.20 25.37
CA LEU A 254 -3.02 13.31 23.99
C LEU A 254 -2.68 11.93 23.41
N LEU A 255 -1.94 11.11 24.15
CA LEU A 255 -1.48 9.79 23.69
C LEU A 255 -2.59 8.75 23.66
N ALA A 256 -3.44 8.71 24.70
CA ALA A 256 -4.45 7.66 24.89
C ALA A 256 -5.79 7.97 24.25
N VAL A 257 -6.13 9.24 24.01
CA VAL A 257 -7.44 9.65 23.49
C VAL A 257 -7.29 10.46 22.20
N GLY A 258 -6.54 11.56 22.25
CA GLY A 258 -6.41 12.51 21.12
C GLY A 258 -5.88 11.84 19.86
N ALA A 259 -4.70 11.22 19.97
CA ALA A 259 -4.05 10.56 18.84
C ALA A 259 -4.88 9.39 18.27
N PRO A 260 -5.32 8.39 19.06
CA PRO A 260 -6.16 7.30 18.55
C PRO A 260 -7.45 7.75 17.86
N LEU A 261 -8.13 8.76 18.42
CA LEU A 261 -9.37 9.29 17.83
C LEU A 261 -9.10 9.87 16.44
N CYS A 262 -8.17 10.82 16.33
CA CYS A 262 -7.86 11.50 15.08
C CYS A 262 -7.29 10.54 14.04
N GLU A 263 -6.34 9.71 14.44
CA GLU A 263 -5.65 8.80 13.54
C GLU A 263 -6.59 7.76 12.92
N GLU A 264 -7.42 7.08 13.72
CA GLU A 264 -8.32 6.06 13.19
C GLU A 264 -9.41 6.67 12.30
N ILE A 265 -9.85 7.91 12.57
CA ILE A 265 -10.76 8.66 11.68
C ILE A 265 -10.09 8.90 10.32
N PHE A 266 -8.89 9.49 10.30
CA PHE A 266 -8.21 9.82 9.04
C PHE A 266 -7.78 8.56 8.27
N LYS A 267 -7.38 7.48 8.95
CA LYS A 267 -7.12 6.18 8.32
C LYS A 267 -8.41 5.61 7.70
N ALA A 268 -9.54 5.64 8.40
CA ALA A 268 -10.81 5.19 7.85
C ALA A 268 -11.27 6.03 6.65
N MET A 269 -11.06 7.36 6.69
CA MET A 269 -11.28 8.24 5.54
C MET A 269 -10.41 7.86 4.35
N ALA A 270 -9.13 7.55 4.57
CA ALA A 270 -8.23 7.08 3.52
C ALA A 270 -8.69 5.76 2.89
N VAL A 271 -9.25 4.83 3.67
CA VAL A 271 -9.89 3.62 3.14
C VAL A 271 -11.13 3.95 2.32
N ALA A 272 -11.96 4.89 2.78
CA ALA A 272 -13.19 5.29 2.10
C ALA A 272 -12.93 5.91 0.72
N LEU A 273 -11.76 6.50 0.46
CA LEU A 273 -11.36 6.96 -0.88
C LEU A 273 -11.38 5.83 -1.92
N PHE A 274 -11.17 4.58 -1.50
CA PHE A 274 -11.17 3.42 -2.37
C PHE A 274 -12.52 2.68 -2.43
N LEU A 275 -13.55 3.17 -1.73
CA LEU A 275 -14.88 2.54 -1.67
C LEU A 275 -15.44 2.15 -3.06
N PRO A 276 -15.34 2.99 -4.12
CA PRO A 276 -15.80 2.62 -5.46
C PRO A 276 -15.18 1.33 -6.02
N TYR A 277 -13.95 1.02 -5.61
CA TYR A 277 -13.17 -0.13 -6.09
C TYR A 277 -13.22 -1.34 -5.14
N ILE A 278 -13.73 -1.15 -3.92
CA ILE A 278 -13.92 -2.25 -2.97
C ILE A 278 -15.05 -3.16 -3.47
N LYS A 279 -14.80 -4.47 -3.41
CA LYS A 279 -15.69 -5.51 -3.95
C LYS A 279 -16.56 -6.15 -2.86
N GLY A 280 -16.18 -5.98 -1.60
CA GLY A 280 -16.84 -6.58 -0.45
C GLY A 280 -15.97 -6.48 0.81
N PRO A 281 -16.42 -7.04 1.94
CA PRO A 281 -15.77 -6.90 3.24
C PRO A 281 -14.34 -7.46 3.29
N LYS A 282 -14.08 -8.58 2.62
CA LYS A 282 -12.74 -9.18 2.55
C LYS A 282 -11.74 -8.30 1.79
N HIS A 283 -12.17 -7.68 0.68
CA HIS A 283 -11.35 -6.72 -0.05
C HIS A 283 -11.19 -5.42 0.77
N GLY A 284 -12.25 -4.96 1.44
CA GLY A 284 -12.21 -3.81 2.34
C GLY A 284 -11.23 -3.98 3.51
N PHE A 285 -11.17 -5.17 4.12
CA PHE A 285 -10.15 -5.51 5.11
C PHE A 285 -8.74 -5.37 4.55
N GLN A 286 -8.49 -5.88 3.34
CA GLN A 286 -7.17 -5.81 2.72
C GLN A 286 -6.73 -4.36 2.45
N VAL A 287 -7.64 -3.53 1.94
CA VAL A 287 -7.39 -2.10 1.73
C VAL A 287 -7.10 -1.44 3.08
N GLY A 288 -7.95 -1.65 4.08
CA GLY A 288 -7.77 -1.10 5.42
C GLY A 288 -6.48 -1.53 6.10
N PHE A 289 -6.15 -2.81 6.01
CA PHE A 289 -4.90 -3.35 6.55
C PHE A 289 -3.68 -2.70 5.92
N THR A 290 -3.69 -2.52 4.60
CA THR A 290 -2.59 -1.87 3.87
C THR A 290 -2.50 -0.37 4.16
N VAL A 291 -3.62 0.33 4.29
CA VAL A 291 -3.66 1.74 4.74
C VAL A 291 -3.06 1.87 6.15
N GLY A 292 -3.44 0.99 7.08
CA GLY A 292 -2.88 0.99 8.44
C GLY A 292 -1.37 0.73 8.47
N LEU A 293 -0.86 -0.17 7.62
CA LEU A 293 0.58 -0.38 7.43
C LEU A 293 1.29 0.86 6.89
N GLY A 294 0.67 1.60 5.97
CA GLY A 294 1.20 2.83 5.40
C GLY A 294 1.32 3.94 6.43
N PHE A 295 0.31 4.09 7.29
CA PHE A 295 0.38 5.01 8.42
C PHE A 295 1.51 4.62 9.38
N ALA A 296 1.56 3.33 9.74
CA ALA A 296 2.59 2.81 10.64
C ALA A 296 4.01 3.05 10.09
N LEU A 297 4.24 3.07 8.77
CA LEU A 297 5.55 3.39 8.20
C LEU A 297 6.04 4.79 8.59
N ILE A 298 5.19 5.81 8.46
CA ILE A 298 5.52 7.21 8.81
C ILE A 298 5.78 7.32 10.31
N GLU A 299 4.89 6.72 11.10
CA GLU A 299 4.98 6.78 12.55
C GLU A 299 6.23 6.05 13.09
N ASN A 300 6.54 4.87 12.55
CA ASN A 300 7.74 4.12 12.93
C ASN A 300 9.03 4.80 12.50
N PHE A 301 9.02 5.46 11.33
CA PHE A 301 10.17 6.26 10.91
C PHE A 301 10.50 7.32 11.97
N GLN A 302 9.49 8.00 12.52
CA GLN A 302 9.63 8.98 13.60
C GLN A 302 10.08 8.37 14.92
N TYR A 303 9.32 7.43 15.48
CA TYR A 303 9.57 6.93 16.84
C TYR A 303 10.88 6.15 16.94
N ILE A 304 11.18 5.29 15.96
CA ILE A 304 12.45 4.56 15.94
C ILE A 304 13.60 5.54 15.63
N GLY A 305 13.37 6.54 14.77
CA GLY A 305 14.37 7.57 14.49
C GLY A 305 14.73 8.36 15.75
N PHE A 306 13.74 8.77 16.55
CA PHE A 306 13.97 9.46 17.81
C PHE A 306 14.71 8.58 18.82
N SER A 307 14.43 7.27 18.84
CA SER A 307 15.12 6.33 19.73
C SER A 307 16.62 6.16 19.45
N LEU A 308 17.13 6.62 18.30
CA LEU A 308 18.58 6.70 18.06
C LEU A 308 19.28 7.59 19.09
N LEU A 309 18.62 8.65 19.57
CA LEU A 309 19.15 9.55 20.60
C LEU A 309 19.21 8.88 21.98
N GLY A 310 18.41 7.84 22.20
CA GLY A 310 18.39 7.04 23.43
C GLY A 310 19.43 5.90 23.46
N GLY A 311 20.30 5.81 22.46
CA GLY A 311 21.35 4.79 22.37
C GLY A 311 20.86 3.39 21.96
N PRO A 312 21.75 2.38 22.01
CA PRO A 312 21.47 1.01 21.54
C PRO A 312 20.27 0.35 22.23
N VAL A 313 20.08 0.62 23.53
CA VAL A 313 19.04 0.02 24.37
C VAL A 313 17.67 0.53 23.95
N GLY A 314 17.52 1.86 23.92
CA GLY A 314 16.29 2.52 23.50
C GLY A 314 15.92 2.16 22.07
N LEU A 315 16.89 2.14 21.15
CA LEU A 315 16.68 1.75 19.76
C LEU A 315 16.19 0.31 19.64
N SER A 316 16.89 -0.65 20.27
CA SER A 316 16.55 -2.08 20.17
C SER A 316 15.18 -2.38 20.75
N PHE A 317 14.87 -1.79 21.90
CA PHE A 317 13.57 -1.93 22.56
C PHE A 317 12.44 -1.34 21.69
N THR A 318 12.63 -0.13 21.18
CA THR A 318 11.62 0.54 20.35
C THR A 318 11.37 -0.23 19.06
N ILE A 319 12.41 -0.73 18.39
CA ILE A 319 12.27 -1.58 17.19
C ILE A 319 11.49 -2.85 17.51
N LEU A 320 11.76 -3.51 18.63
CA LEU A 320 11.07 -4.75 19.01
C LEU A 320 9.58 -4.51 19.27
N VAL A 321 9.26 -3.56 20.15
CA VAL A 321 7.88 -3.26 20.56
C VAL A 321 7.06 -2.80 19.37
N ARG A 322 7.61 -1.89 18.56
CA ARG A 322 6.87 -1.34 17.42
C ARG A 322 6.81 -2.31 16.24
N GLY A 323 7.91 -3.00 15.96
CA GLY A 323 8.04 -4.00 14.90
C GLY A 323 7.03 -5.15 15.02
N ILE A 324 6.88 -5.70 16.23
CA ILE A 324 6.04 -6.88 16.50
C ILE A 324 4.63 -6.49 16.96
N GLY A 325 4.49 -5.39 17.69
CA GLY A 325 3.23 -4.97 18.34
C GLY A 325 2.46 -3.89 17.60
N SER A 326 3.01 -2.67 17.57
CA SER A 326 2.26 -1.50 17.08
C SER A 326 1.94 -1.59 15.58
N ILE A 327 2.86 -2.07 14.72
CA ILE A 327 2.61 -2.22 13.27
C ILE A 327 1.38 -3.08 12.96
N PRO A 328 1.27 -4.33 13.44
CA PRO A 328 0.06 -5.12 13.21
C PRO A 328 -1.15 -4.52 13.93
N GLY A 329 -0.96 -3.81 15.05
CA GLY A 329 -2.03 -3.03 15.70
C GLY A 329 -2.70 -2.05 14.75
N HIS A 330 -1.95 -1.10 14.18
CA HIS A 330 -2.49 -0.13 13.21
C HIS A 330 -3.15 -0.81 12.01
N ALA A 331 -2.52 -1.85 11.48
CA ALA A 331 -3.05 -2.60 10.35
C ALA A 331 -4.39 -3.28 10.67
N VAL A 332 -4.53 -3.89 11.86
CA VAL A 332 -5.75 -4.58 12.27
C VAL A 332 -6.87 -3.61 12.61
N TRP A 333 -6.58 -2.55 13.38
CA TRP A 333 -7.58 -1.53 13.72
C TRP A 333 -8.12 -0.84 12.47
N THR A 334 -7.25 -0.44 11.55
CA THR A 334 -7.69 0.13 10.26
C THR A 334 -8.40 -0.93 9.41
N GLY A 335 -7.94 -2.18 9.42
CA GLY A 335 -8.57 -3.30 8.74
C GLY A 335 -10.01 -3.56 9.21
N ILE A 336 -10.30 -3.43 10.51
CA ILE A 336 -11.66 -3.55 11.08
C ILE A 336 -12.58 -2.46 10.50
N SER A 337 -12.12 -1.21 10.45
CA SER A 337 -12.85 -0.12 9.79
C SER A 337 -13.03 -0.41 8.29
N GLY A 338 -12.00 -0.98 7.64
CA GLY A 338 -12.06 -1.40 6.24
C GLY A 338 -13.08 -2.51 5.96
N ILE A 339 -13.31 -3.45 6.88
CA ILE A 339 -14.38 -4.46 6.75
C ILE A 339 -15.75 -3.78 6.69
N ALA A 340 -16.02 -2.83 7.60
CA ALA A 340 -17.29 -2.11 7.63
C ALA A 340 -17.50 -1.24 6.38
N ILE A 341 -16.45 -0.57 5.91
CA ILE A 341 -16.49 0.16 4.63
C ILE A 341 -16.72 -0.81 3.46
N GLY A 342 -16.14 -2.01 3.52
CA GLY A 342 -16.36 -3.05 2.52
C GLY A 342 -17.78 -3.60 2.51
N TRP A 343 -18.47 -3.65 3.66
CA TRP A 343 -19.91 -3.91 3.72
C TRP A 343 -20.72 -2.75 3.14
N ALA A 344 -20.36 -1.50 3.43
CA ALA A 344 -21.01 -0.35 2.79
C ALA A 344 -20.84 -0.38 1.26
N ALA A 345 -19.70 -0.84 0.76
CA ALA A 345 -19.42 -0.96 -0.67
C ALA A 345 -20.25 -2.06 -1.39
N THR A 346 -20.95 -2.95 -0.67
CA THR A 346 -21.88 -3.90 -1.30
C THR A 346 -23.22 -3.26 -1.65
N ASP A 347 -23.53 -2.08 -1.13
CA ASP A 347 -24.69 -1.28 -1.56
C ASP A 347 -24.44 -0.73 -2.97
N LYS A 348 -25.22 -1.24 -3.94
CA LYS A 348 -25.12 -0.86 -5.36
C LYS A 348 -25.43 0.62 -5.60
N GLU A 349 -26.35 1.20 -4.83
CA GLU A 349 -26.76 2.59 -5.00
C GLU A 349 -25.65 3.53 -4.52
N LEU A 350 -25.13 3.29 -3.31
CA LEU A 350 -24.01 4.03 -2.73
C LEU A 350 -22.78 3.94 -3.65
N LYS A 351 -22.47 2.72 -4.11
CA LYS A 351 -21.34 2.47 -5.01
C LYS A 351 -21.49 3.21 -6.34
N ALA A 352 -22.68 3.22 -6.93
CA ALA A 352 -22.95 3.93 -8.17
C ALA A 352 -22.78 5.45 -8.00
N LYS A 353 -23.34 6.03 -6.94
CA LYS A 353 -23.21 7.46 -6.62
C LYS A 353 -21.75 7.88 -6.45
N LEU A 354 -20.97 7.11 -5.69
CA LEU A 354 -19.56 7.40 -5.46
C LEU A 354 -18.70 7.19 -6.71
N SER A 355 -18.98 6.16 -7.51
CA SER A 355 -18.28 5.92 -8.77
C SER A 355 -18.55 7.04 -9.78
N TRP A 356 -19.80 7.53 -9.85
CA TRP A 356 -20.15 8.69 -10.66
C TRP A 356 -19.43 9.95 -10.19
N LYS A 357 -19.41 10.22 -8.87
CA LYS A 357 -18.72 11.37 -8.31
C LYS A 357 -17.21 11.33 -8.61
N ALA A 358 -16.57 10.18 -8.41
CA ALA A 358 -15.16 10.00 -8.75
C ALA A 358 -14.87 10.27 -10.24
N ARG A 359 -15.72 9.75 -11.14
CA ARG A 359 -15.62 10.01 -12.58
C ARG A 359 -15.81 11.49 -12.91
N SER A 360 -16.79 12.17 -12.30
CA SER A 360 -17.04 13.59 -12.53
C SER A 360 -15.87 14.49 -12.10
N VAL A 361 -15.21 14.16 -10.98
CA VAL A 361 -14.02 14.87 -10.52
C VAL A 361 -12.84 14.63 -11.46
N ALA A 362 -12.64 13.39 -11.92
CA ALA A 362 -11.59 13.07 -12.88
C ALA A 362 -11.78 13.82 -14.21
N ILE A 363 -13.01 13.86 -14.73
CA ILE A 363 -13.37 14.63 -15.94
C ILE A 363 -13.08 16.12 -15.71
N SER A 364 -13.52 16.68 -14.58
CA SER A 364 -13.25 18.08 -14.26
C SER A 364 -11.76 18.41 -14.15
N ALA A 365 -10.94 17.46 -13.68
CA ALA A 365 -9.49 17.66 -13.61
C ALA A 365 -8.85 17.69 -15.00
N ILE A 366 -9.33 16.86 -15.94
CA ILE A 366 -8.92 16.88 -17.35
C ILE A 366 -9.32 18.22 -17.98
N ASP A 367 -10.57 18.65 -17.82
CA ASP A 367 -11.08 19.93 -18.34
C ASP A 367 -10.21 21.11 -17.86
N ILE A 368 -9.79 21.10 -16.59
CA ILE A 368 -8.89 22.13 -16.04
C ILE A 368 -7.48 22.04 -16.66
N ALA A 369 -6.94 20.83 -16.79
CA ALA A 369 -5.60 20.60 -17.33
C ALA A 369 -5.48 21.03 -18.80
N GLU A 370 -6.51 20.77 -19.60
CA GLU A 370 -6.56 21.22 -20.99
C GLU A 370 -6.83 22.71 -21.09
N GLY A 371 -7.65 23.26 -20.18
CA GLY A 371 -7.85 24.71 -20.05
C GLY A 371 -6.57 25.50 -19.74
N ILE A 372 -5.54 24.85 -19.17
CA ILE A 372 -4.21 25.44 -18.95
C ILE A 372 -3.19 25.07 -20.04
N GLY A 373 -3.61 24.39 -21.11
CA GLY A 373 -2.80 24.06 -22.28
C GLY A 373 -2.06 22.72 -22.22
N ILE A 374 -2.51 21.77 -21.39
CA ILE A 374 -1.92 20.43 -21.30
C ILE A 374 -2.92 19.41 -21.85
N ASP A 375 -2.66 18.90 -23.06
CA ASP A 375 -3.38 17.78 -23.67
C ASP A 375 -3.23 16.54 -22.79
N THR A 376 -4.29 16.21 -22.05
CA THR A 376 -4.26 15.23 -20.96
C THR A 376 -4.92 13.92 -21.36
N ASP A 377 -5.98 13.96 -22.16
CA ASP A 377 -6.63 12.76 -22.67
C ASP A 377 -6.03 12.26 -24.01
N GLY A 378 -5.19 13.05 -24.66
CA GLY A 378 -4.30 12.63 -25.75
C GLY A 378 -4.99 12.59 -27.11
N ASP A 379 -6.07 13.34 -27.29
CA ASP A 379 -6.79 13.45 -28.55
C ASP A 379 -6.18 14.49 -29.52
N GLY A 380 -5.25 15.30 -29.03
CA GLY A 380 -4.55 16.33 -29.81
C GLY A 380 -5.26 17.68 -29.85
N ASP A 381 -6.27 17.90 -29.01
CA ASP A 381 -6.86 19.22 -28.78
C ASP A 381 -6.86 19.65 -27.30
N LEU A 382 -7.60 20.72 -26.97
CA LEU A 382 -7.64 21.34 -25.64
C LEU A 382 -9.07 21.70 -25.24
N SER A 383 -10.06 21.00 -25.81
CA SER A 383 -11.48 21.34 -25.68
C SER A 383 -12.13 20.81 -24.40
N GLY A 384 -11.39 20.04 -23.60
CA GLY A 384 -11.88 19.34 -22.42
C GLY A 384 -12.14 17.87 -22.73
N PHE A 385 -12.56 17.12 -21.73
CA PHE A 385 -12.83 15.70 -21.90
C PHE A 385 -13.98 15.44 -22.88
N ASP A 386 -13.64 14.78 -24.00
CA ASP A 386 -14.53 14.47 -25.12
C ASP A 386 -15.40 13.21 -24.92
N GLY A 387 -15.14 12.44 -23.86
CA GLY A 387 -15.85 11.20 -23.59
C GLY A 387 -17.27 11.39 -23.02
N LEU A 388 -18.01 10.28 -22.93
CA LEU A 388 -19.37 10.25 -22.35
C LEU A 388 -19.41 10.83 -20.92
N ARG A 389 -20.33 11.79 -20.70
CA ARG A 389 -20.62 12.41 -19.40
C ARG A 389 -21.98 11.92 -18.87
N PRO A 390 -22.05 10.73 -18.23
CA PRO A 390 -23.32 10.19 -17.75
C PRO A 390 -23.87 11.05 -16.61
N THR A 391 -25.19 11.26 -16.60
CA THR A 391 -25.87 11.86 -15.45
C THR A 391 -25.91 10.89 -14.26
N MET A 392 -26.07 11.41 -13.04
CA MET A 392 -26.14 10.56 -11.83
C MET A 392 -27.28 9.53 -11.93
N ASN A 393 -28.44 9.95 -12.45
CA ASN A 393 -29.60 9.08 -12.64
C ASN A 393 -29.33 7.97 -13.66
N GLU A 394 -28.64 8.28 -14.77
CA GLU A 394 -28.23 7.28 -15.76
C GLU A 394 -27.24 6.27 -15.16
N ALA A 395 -26.22 6.73 -14.44
CA ALA A 395 -25.25 5.86 -13.77
C ALA A 395 -25.91 4.92 -12.75
N MET A 396 -26.85 5.43 -11.95
CA MET A 396 -27.64 4.63 -11.00
C MET A 396 -28.55 3.62 -11.70
N SER A 397 -29.24 4.04 -12.77
CA SER A 397 -30.10 3.16 -13.55
C SER A 397 -29.31 2.03 -14.22
N HIS A 398 -28.09 2.32 -14.71
CA HIS A 398 -27.19 1.34 -15.30
C HIS A 398 -26.70 0.35 -14.23
N ALA A 399 -26.25 0.84 -13.07
CA ALA A 399 -25.82 -0.02 -11.97
C ALA A 399 -26.93 -0.95 -11.44
N SER A 400 -28.19 -0.49 -11.49
CA SER A 400 -29.37 -1.28 -11.11
C SER A 400 -29.71 -2.36 -12.14
N LYS A 401 -29.43 -2.09 -13.43
CA LYS A 401 -29.66 -3.02 -14.54
C LYS A 401 -28.57 -4.08 -14.70
N VAL A 402 -27.34 -3.83 -14.26
CA VAL A 402 -26.25 -4.82 -14.26
C VAL A 402 -26.56 -5.93 -13.23
N LYS A 403 -27.19 -7.00 -13.71
CA LYS A 403 -27.25 -8.30 -13.03
C LYS A 403 -25.94 -9.05 -13.30
N ASP A 404 -25.00 -8.95 -12.36
CA ASP A 404 -23.87 -9.87 -12.13
C ASP A 404 -23.29 -10.59 -13.36
N GLU A 405 -23.14 -9.88 -14.48
CA GLU A 405 -22.68 -10.47 -15.73
C GLU A 405 -21.16 -10.54 -15.73
N SER A 406 -20.70 -11.78 -15.75
CA SER A 406 -19.32 -12.23 -15.88
C SER A 406 -18.41 -11.85 -14.70
N LYS A 407 -18.19 -12.82 -13.81
CA LYS A 407 -16.92 -12.92 -13.08
C LYS A 407 -15.81 -12.89 -14.15
N PRO A 408 -14.97 -11.85 -14.26
CA PRO A 408 -13.95 -11.79 -15.31
C PRO A 408 -12.81 -12.81 -15.07
N TRP A 409 -12.94 -13.61 -14.01
CA TRP A 409 -11.99 -14.61 -13.56
C TRP A 409 -12.77 -15.87 -13.20
N LEU A 410 -12.83 -16.80 -14.14
CA LEU A 410 -13.15 -18.20 -13.85
C LEU A 410 -11.85 -18.86 -13.39
N ILE A 411 -11.86 -19.44 -12.18
CA ILE A 411 -10.79 -20.36 -11.77
C ILE A 411 -11.10 -21.67 -12.50
N LEU A 412 -10.23 -22.05 -13.45
CA LEU A 412 -10.28 -23.39 -14.06
C LEU A 412 -10.19 -24.44 -12.94
N GLY A 413 -11.22 -25.29 -12.82
CA GLY A 413 -11.29 -26.37 -11.82
C GLY A 413 -12.56 -26.38 -10.96
N GLN A 414 -13.50 -25.45 -11.14
CA GLN A 414 -14.81 -25.56 -10.53
C GLN A 414 -15.73 -26.38 -11.46
N GLU A 415 -15.65 -27.71 -11.36
CA GLU A 415 -16.64 -28.60 -11.95
C GLU A 415 -17.99 -28.35 -11.27
N GLU A 416 -18.83 -27.50 -11.88
CA GLU A 416 -20.27 -27.63 -11.69
C GLU A 416 -20.70 -28.93 -12.37
N TYR A 417 -21.00 -29.92 -11.54
CA TYR A 417 -21.69 -31.14 -11.94
C TYR A 417 -23.01 -30.77 -12.63
N GLY A 418 -23.08 -30.96 -13.95
CA GLY A 418 -24.36 -30.97 -14.66
C GLY A 418 -24.38 -30.32 -16.04
N GLY A 419 -23.69 -30.91 -17.01
CA GLY A 419 -23.90 -30.56 -18.43
C GLY A 419 -22.94 -31.32 -19.34
N LYS A 420 -23.48 -32.27 -20.12
CA LYS A 420 -22.71 -33.12 -21.05
C LYS A 420 -21.81 -32.29 -21.98
N PRO A 421 -20.50 -32.60 -22.13
CA PRO A 421 -19.67 -31.99 -23.15
C PRO A 421 -19.93 -32.67 -24.49
N THR A 422 -20.08 -31.86 -25.54
CA THR A 422 -20.00 -32.34 -26.93
C THR A 422 -18.58 -32.07 -27.41
N GLU A 423 -17.95 -33.10 -27.97
CA GLU A 423 -16.57 -33.12 -28.47
C GLU A 423 -16.35 -32.07 -29.57
N SER A 424 -15.28 -31.27 -29.46
CA SER A 424 -14.19 -31.20 -30.45
C SER A 424 -13.13 -30.15 -30.07
N GLU A 425 -11.86 -30.52 -30.29
CA GLU A 425 -10.63 -29.71 -30.44
C GLU A 425 -9.98 -29.08 -29.19
N LEU A 426 -9.11 -29.76 -28.43
CA LEU A 426 -7.73 -30.24 -28.68
C LEU A 426 -6.62 -29.15 -28.76
N VAL A 427 -5.80 -29.16 -27.69
CA VAL A 427 -4.35 -28.90 -27.58
C VAL A 427 -3.88 -27.43 -27.46
N ALA A 428 -3.75 -27.00 -26.20
CA ALA A 428 -2.50 -26.44 -25.68
C ALA A 428 -2.42 -26.70 -24.16
N ASP A 429 -1.49 -27.59 -23.80
CA ASP A 429 -1.28 -28.12 -22.46
C ASP A 429 -1.06 -27.06 -21.36
N ASN A 430 -1.85 -27.19 -20.30
CA ASN A 430 -1.45 -27.22 -18.89
C ASN A 430 -0.24 -26.37 -18.47
N PHE A 431 -0.48 -25.07 -18.29
CA PHE A 431 0.26 -24.29 -17.29
C PHE A 431 -0.72 -23.56 -16.36
N SER A 432 -1.39 -24.33 -15.49
CA SER A 432 -2.14 -23.77 -14.36
C SER A 432 -1.19 -23.57 -13.19
N LEU A 433 -0.92 -22.31 -12.86
CA LEU A 433 -0.28 -21.96 -11.60
C LEU A 433 -1.32 -22.19 -10.49
N THR A 434 -1.37 -23.43 -9.99
CA THR A 434 -2.24 -23.82 -8.89
C THR A 434 -1.72 -23.14 -7.63
N TYR A 435 -2.37 -22.05 -7.21
CA TYR A 435 -2.21 -21.58 -5.85
C TYR A 435 -2.78 -22.69 -4.97
N GLU A 436 -1.92 -23.30 -4.16
CA GLU A 436 -2.30 -24.30 -3.18
C GLU A 436 -3.33 -23.66 -2.25
N LYS A 437 -4.61 -24.00 -2.47
CA LYS A 437 -5.72 -23.56 -1.64
C LYS A 437 -5.51 -24.26 -0.30
N LEU A 438 -4.78 -23.60 0.60
CA LEU A 438 -4.63 -24.03 1.99
C LEU A 438 -6.05 -24.32 2.51
N ILE A 439 -6.33 -25.61 2.73
CA ILE A 439 -7.58 -26.08 3.31
C ILE A 439 -7.62 -25.48 4.71
N HIS A 440 -8.28 -24.34 4.84
CA HIS A 440 -8.53 -23.74 6.14
C HIS A 440 -9.61 -24.58 6.82
N GLU A 441 -9.23 -25.31 7.87
CA GLU A 441 -10.19 -25.82 8.84
C GLU A 441 -11.17 -24.70 9.21
N ASN A 442 -12.46 -25.02 9.17
CA ASN A 442 -13.58 -24.11 9.40
C ASN A 442 -13.66 -23.69 10.88
N ARG A 443 -12.62 -23.02 11.39
CA ARG A 443 -12.58 -22.48 12.75
C ARG A 443 -13.20 -21.09 12.73
N SER A 444 -14.23 -20.89 13.54
CA SER A 444 -14.88 -19.60 13.73
C SER A 444 -13.85 -18.54 14.14
N GLY A 445 -13.68 -17.49 13.32
CA GLY A 445 -12.91 -16.31 13.69
C GLY A 445 -13.76 -15.21 14.33
N PHE A 446 -13.14 -14.09 14.65
CA PHE A 446 -13.83 -12.93 15.24
C PHE A 446 -14.65 -12.20 14.17
N ARG A 447 -15.94 -12.03 14.43
CA ARG A 447 -16.83 -11.21 13.60
C ARG A 447 -16.73 -9.76 14.05
N THR A 448 -16.41 -8.87 13.13
CA THR A 448 -16.32 -7.43 13.39
C THR A 448 -17.66 -6.75 13.11
N PRO A 449 -17.92 -5.56 13.68
CA PRO A 449 -19.12 -4.79 13.38
C PRO A 449 -19.24 -4.49 11.87
N ARG A 450 -20.47 -4.56 11.34
CA ARG A 450 -20.74 -4.23 9.92
C ARG A 450 -20.90 -2.73 9.68
N GLY A 451 -21.37 -1.99 10.68
CA GLY A 451 -21.53 -0.54 10.59
C GLY A 451 -20.20 0.18 10.74
N ILE A 452 -20.02 1.28 9.99
CA ILE A 452 -18.78 2.08 10.01
C ILE A 452 -18.54 2.66 11.41
N ALA A 453 -19.54 3.29 12.02
CA ALA A 453 -19.42 3.89 13.35
C ALA A 453 -19.00 2.89 14.45
N PRO A 454 -19.65 1.73 14.65
CA PRO A 454 -19.23 0.78 15.67
C PRO A 454 -17.88 0.11 15.36
N ALA A 455 -17.53 -0.08 14.08
CA ALA A 455 -16.20 -0.58 13.71
C ALA A 455 -15.11 0.44 14.03
N LEU A 456 -15.34 1.71 13.70
CA LEU A 456 -14.42 2.81 14.00
C LEU A 456 -14.27 3.02 15.52
N ALA A 457 -15.37 2.99 16.28
CA ALA A 457 -15.32 3.07 17.73
C ALA A 457 -14.49 1.92 18.35
N LEU A 458 -14.60 0.70 17.81
CA LEU A 458 -13.79 -0.44 18.23
C LEU A 458 -12.31 -0.24 17.87
N SER A 459 -12.00 0.27 16.68
CA SER A 459 -10.63 0.61 16.25
C SER A 459 -10.00 1.67 17.18
N ILE A 460 -10.73 2.75 17.46
CA ILE A 460 -10.30 3.82 18.37
C ILE A 460 -10.08 3.24 19.77
N ALA A 461 -11.01 2.45 20.30
CA ALA A 461 -10.89 1.87 21.63
C ALA A 461 -9.70 0.91 21.75
N GLY A 462 -9.47 0.06 20.75
CA GLY A 462 -8.33 -0.86 20.72
C GLY A 462 -6.99 -0.13 20.67
N HIS A 463 -6.89 0.93 19.87
CA HIS A 463 -5.71 1.77 19.78
C HIS A 463 -5.51 2.60 21.07
N SER A 464 -6.57 3.20 21.61
CA SER A 464 -6.56 3.93 22.88
C SER A 464 -6.10 3.05 24.05
N PHE A 465 -6.58 1.80 24.10
CA PHE A 465 -6.16 0.85 25.11
C PHE A 465 -4.67 0.52 25.01
N TRP A 466 -4.15 0.32 23.80
CA TRP A 466 -2.72 0.10 23.58
C TRP A 466 -1.89 1.28 24.12
N ASN A 467 -2.21 2.52 23.71
CA ASN A 467 -1.44 3.70 24.10
C ASN A 467 -1.58 4.00 25.59
N GLY A 468 -2.82 4.10 26.07
CA GLY A 468 -3.11 4.49 27.46
C GLY A 468 -2.60 3.48 28.48
N SER A 469 -2.81 2.18 28.24
CA SER A 469 -2.32 1.17 29.20
C SER A 469 -0.80 1.03 29.16
N SER A 470 -0.16 1.21 28.00
CA SER A 470 1.31 1.24 27.91
C SER A 470 1.88 2.42 28.71
N PHE A 471 1.28 3.61 28.57
CA PHE A 471 1.70 4.81 29.32
C PHE A 471 1.53 4.61 30.84
N LEU A 472 0.37 4.13 31.29
CA LEU A 472 0.08 3.93 32.71
C LEU A 472 0.86 2.78 33.33
N SER A 473 1.44 1.87 32.54
CA SER A 473 2.10 0.67 33.06
C SER A 473 3.27 0.98 34.00
N LEU A 474 4.04 2.05 33.72
CA LEU A 474 5.14 2.47 34.58
C LEU A 474 4.62 3.04 35.90
N SER A 475 3.69 3.99 35.83
CA SER A 475 3.11 4.62 37.03
C SER A 475 2.34 3.63 37.90
N ALA A 476 1.68 2.65 37.30
CA ALA A 476 1.02 1.56 38.03
C ALA A 476 2.05 0.70 38.79
N ALA A 477 3.21 0.43 38.19
CA ALA A 477 4.25 -0.35 38.83
C ALA A 477 4.92 0.40 40.00
N GLU A 478 5.16 1.70 39.82
CA GLU A 478 5.64 2.59 40.88
C GLU A 478 4.65 2.68 42.05
N LEU A 479 3.35 2.77 41.76
CA LEU A 479 2.29 2.81 42.78
C LEU A 479 2.18 1.51 43.59
N LEU A 480 2.54 0.38 42.98
CA LEU A 480 2.65 -0.92 43.67
C LEU A 480 3.92 -1.04 44.53
N GLY A 481 4.76 0.01 44.58
CA GLY A 481 6.00 0.03 45.34
C GLY A 481 7.05 -0.93 44.78
N LEU A 482 6.96 -1.27 43.49
CA LEU A 482 7.99 -2.06 42.82
C LEU A 482 9.23 -1.18 42.67
N GLY A 483 10.39 -1.66 43.13
CA GLY A 483 11.67 -0.99 42.87
C GLY A 483 11.96 -0.90 41.35
N GLU A 484 12.99 -0.16 40.96
CA GLU A 484 13.31 0.13 39.54
C GLU A 484 13.32 -1.11 38.63
N VAL A 485 13.96 -2.20 39.08
CA VAL A 485 13.99 -3.49 38.37
C VAL A 485 12.61 -4.12 38.26
N GLY A 486 11.83 -4.08 39.35
CA GLY A 486 10.47 -4.62 39.38
C GLY A 486 9.52 -3.84 38.47
N SER A 487 9.63 -2.52 38.45
CA SER A 487 8.83 -1.64 37.57
C SER A 487 9.15 -1.86 36.11
N THR A 488 10.44 -1.97 35.79
CA THR A 488 10.89 -2.31 34.43
C THR A 488 10.29 -3.65 33.99
N LEU A 489 10.43 -4.72 34.79
CA LEU A 489 9.87 -6.04 34.48
C LEU A 489 8.35 -6.03 34.31
N ALA A 490 7.64 -5.24 35.12
CA ALA A 490 6.18 -5.09 35.01
C ALA A 490 5.79 -4.45 33.67
N VAL A 491 6.46 -3.37 33.26
CA VAL A 491 6.25 -2.71 31.96
C VAL A 491 6.52 -3.69 30.81
N PHE A 492 7.65 -4.41 30.84
CA PHE A 492 7.98 -5.42 29.82
C PHE A 492 6.92 -6.52 29.73
N SER A 493 6.46 -7.01 30.89
CA SER A 493 5.42 -8.04 30.95
C SER A 493 4.09 -7.55 30.39
N TRP A 494 3.73 -6.29 30.67
CA TRP A 494 2.52 -5.66 30.14
C TRP A 494 2.60 -5.47 28.62
N ILE A 495 3.72 -4.95 28.10
CA ILE A 495 3.94 -4.81 26.66
C ILE A 495 3.89 -6.17 25.95
N PHE A 496 4.50 -7.21 26.54
CA PHE A 496 4.42 -8.56 26.00
C PHE A 496 2.97 -9.06 25.93
N PHE A 497 2.19 -8.85 27.00
CA PHE A 497 0.76 -9.18 27.01
C PHE A 497 -0.02 -8.44 25.92
N LEU A 498 0.23 -7.14 25.73
CA LEU A 498 -0.38 -6.35 24.68
C LEU A 498 -0.02 -6.88 23.28
N ILE A 499 1.26 -7.17 23.03
CA ILE A 499 1.72 -7.76 21.75
C ILE A 499 0.98 -9.07 21.48
N CYS A 500 0.97 -10.00 22.45
CA CYS A 500 0.25 -11.26 22.31
C CYS A 500 -1.24 -11.04 22.02
N SER A 501 -1.87 -10.09 22.70
CA SER A 501 -3.29 -9.75 22.50
C SER A 501 -3.57 -9.24 21.10
N VAL A 502 -2.77 -8.29 20.60
CA VAL A 502 -2.90 -7.76 19.22
C VAL A 502 -2.70 -8.87 18.19
N LEU A 503 -1.73 -9.75 18.36
CA LEU A 503 -1.49 -10.87 17.45
C LEU A 503 -2.63 -11.89 17.44
N LEU A 504 -3.25 -12.14 18.60
CA LEU A 504 -4.44 -12.98 18.72
C LEU A 504 -5.64 -12.34 18.01
N VAL A 505 -5.87 -11.04 18.22
CA VAL A 505 -6.93 -10.29 17.53
C VAL A 505 -6.70 -10.28 16.03
N ALA A 506 -5.47 -10.01 15.57
CA ALA A 506 -5.09 -10.03 14.16
C ALA A 506 -5.45 -11.35 13.49
N ARG A 507 -5.01 -12.47 14.09
CA ARG A 507 -5.30 -13.82 13.59
C ARG A 507 -6.80 -14.14 13.65
N GLY A 508 -7.48 -13.75 14.73
CA GLY A 508 -8.91 -13.94 14.92
C GLY A 508 -9.74 -13.21 13.87
N VAL A 509 -9.42 -11.94 13.59
CA VAL A 509 -10.09 -11.12 12.57
C VAL A 509 -9.82 -11.66 11.17
N ILE A 510 -8.57 -12.00 10.83
CA ILE A 510 -8.25 -12.59 9.51
C ILE A 510 -9.02 -13.90 9.28
N ARG A 511 -9.09 -14.78 10.29
CA ARG A 511 -9.92 -16.00 10.22
C ARG A 511 -11.40 -15.66 10.05
N GLY A 512 -11.88 -14.65 10.76
CA GLY A 512 -13.27 -14.19 10.67
C GLY A 512 -13.60 -13.69 9.28
N VAL A 513 -12.73 -12.87 8.69
CA VAL A 513 -12.85 -12.36 7.33
C VAL A 513 -12.81 -13.48 6.28
N ASN A 514 -11.94 -14.47 6.46
CA ASN A 514 -11.89 -15.63 5.56
C ASN A 514 -13.14 -16.53 5.66
N SER A 515 -13.87 -16.48 6.78
CA SER A 515 -15.15 -17.19 6.95
C SER A 515 -16.37 -16.45 6.38
N LEU A 516 -16.18 -15.22 5.84
CA LEU A 516 -17.25 -14.43 5.22
C LEU A 516 -17.56 -14.85 3.78
N GLU A 517 -17.32 -16.11 3.40
CA GLU A 517 -17.63 -16.64 2.06
C GLU A 517 -19.12 -16.49 1.70
#